data_AF-A0A4D4LDX6-F1
#
_entry.id   AF-A0A4D4LDX6-F1
#
_cell.length_a   1.000
_cell.length_b   1.000
_cell.length_c   1.000
_cell.angle_alpha   90.00
_cell.angle_beta   90.00
_cell.angle_gamma   90.00
#
_symmetry.space_group_name_H-M   'P 1'
#
loop_
_entity.id
_entity.type
_entity.pdbx_description
1 polymer ?
#
loop_
_entity_poly.entity_id
_entity_poly.type
_entity_poly.pdbx_seq_one_letter_code
_entity_poly.pdbx_strand_id
1 'polypeptide(L)'
;MGAQLRVYKRRIKSVSATKKITRAMEMIAASRVVKAQRQVAASTPYATELTRAVGAVAKGSTTQHALTTESDNPTRAAVLLITSDRVSRAATPPT
;
A
#
# COMPACT_ATOMS: atom_id res chain seq x y z
N MET A 1 2.10 -43.73 27.97
CA MET A 1 1.04 -42.78 27.53
C MET A 1 1.26 -41.30 27.93
N GLY A 2 2.23 -40.91 28.76
CA GLY A 2 2.45 -39.49 29.13
C GLY A 2 3.16 -38.60 28.09
N ALA A 3 3.89 -39.20 27.13
CA ALA A 3 4.66 -38.46 26.12
C ALA A 3 3.77 -37.71 25.11
N GLN A 4 2.63 -38.30 24.71
CA GLN A 4 1.70 -37.68 23.76
C GLN A 4 1.03 -36.43 24.36
N LEU A 5 0.63 -36.47 25.64
CA LEU A 5 0.01 -35.33 26.33
C LEU A 5 0.95 -34.12 26.39
N ARG A 6 2.25 -34.34 26.57
CA ARG A 6 3.27 -33.29 26.58
C ARG A 6 3.43 -32.63 25.20
N VAL A 7 3.36 -33.41 24.13
CA VAL A 7 3.42 -32.90 22.74
C VAL A 7 2.22 -32.01 22.44
N TYR A 8 1.00 -32.44 22.78
CA TYR A 8 -0.20 -31.63 22.59
C TYR A 8 -0.15 -30.31 23.37
N LYS A 9 0.26 -30.34 24.65
CA LYS A 9 0.44 -29.12 25.46
C LYS A 9 1.47 -28.16 24.84
N ARG A 10 2.55 -28.69 24.26
CA ARG A 10 3.58 -27.88 23.58
C ARG A 10 3.02 -27.24 22.30
N ARG A 11 2.23 -27.98 21.51
CA ARG A 11 1.60 -27.47 20.28
C ARG A 11 0.57 -26.39 20.60
N ILE A 12 -0.26 -26.57 21.62
CA ILE A 12 -1.23 -25.56 22.09
C ILE A 12 -0.49 -24.28 22.48
N LYS A 13 0.62 -24.38 23.23
CA LYS A 13 1.42 -23.21 23.61
C LYS A 13 2.03 -22.51 22.39
N SER A 14 2.51 -23.27 21.41
CA SER A 14 3.07 -22.72 20.16
C SER A 14 2.01 -21.97 19.35
N VAL A 15 0.85 -22.58 19.11
CA VAL A 15 -0.24 -21.96 18.34
C VAL A 15 -0.81 -20.75 19.08
N SER A 16 -0.93 -20.80 20.41
CA SER A 16 -1.35 -19.66 21.22
C SER A 16 -0.38 -18.48 21.12
N ALA A 17 0.93 -18.75 21.10
CA ALA A 17 1.94 -17.71 20.90
C ALA A 17 1.85 -17.11 19.49
N THR A 18 1.74 -17.93 18.44
CA THR A 18 1.56 -17.46 17.06
C THR A 18 0.28 -16.63 16.91
N LYS A 19 -0.84 -17.06 17.52
CA LYS A 19 -2.11 -16.32 17.51
C LYS A 19 -1.96 -14.90 18.10
N LYS A 20 -1.19 -14.75 19.17
CA LYS A 20 -0.93 -13.43 19.78
C LYS A 20 -0.09 -12.53 18.88
N ILE A 21 0.93 -13.09 18.20
CA ILE A 21 1.79 -12.36 17.26
C ILE A 21 0.97 -11.88 16.06
N THR A 22 0.16 -12.75 15.45
CA THR A 22 -0.67 -12.37 14.30
C THR A 22 -1.69 -11.30 14.69
N ARG A 23 -2.35 -11.43 15.85
CA ARG A 23 -3.30 -10.42 16.33
C ARG A 23 -2.64 -9.06 16.55
N ALA A 24 -1.40 -9.03 17.07
CA ALA A 24 -0.63 -7.80 17.20
C ALA A 24 -0.28 -7.21 15.82
N MET A 25 0.16 -8.04 14.87
CA MET A 25 0.44 -7.62 13.50
C MET A 25 -0.79 -7.08 12.79
N GLU A 26 -1.97 -7.67 12.97
CA GLU A 26 -3.24 -7.17 12.43
C GLU A 26 -3.53 -5.75 12.92
N MET A 27 -3.37 -5.48 14.23
CA MET A 27 -3.55 -4.15 14.80
C MET A 27 -2.52 -3.13 14.26
N ILE A 28 -1.26 -3.56 14.08
CA ILE A 28 -0.22 -2.71 13.48
C ILE A 28 -0.56 -2.41 12.01
N ALA A 29 -1.00 -3.39 11.24
CA ALA A 29 -1.40 -3.19 9.85
C ALA A 29 -2.60 -2.24 9.76
N ALA A 30 -3.62 -2.43 10.59
CA ALA A 30 -4.79 -1.56 10.65
C ALA A 30 -4.40 -0.10 10.96
N SER A 31 -3.54 0.13 11.95
CA SER A 31 -3.08 1.48 12.28
C SER A 31 -2.26 2.13 11.17
N ARG A 32 -1.46 1.35 10.42
CA ARG A 32 -0.71 1.85 9.25
C ARG A 32 -1.63 2.30 8.12
N VAL A 33 -2.72 1.56 7.85
CA VAL A 33 -3.72 1.96 6.85
C VAL A 33 -4.35 3.30 7.23
N VAL A 34 -4.79 3.45 8.48
CA VAL A 34 -5.38 4.70 8.98
C VAL A 34 -4.39 5.86 8.90
N LYS A 35 -3.10 5.63 9.24
CA LYS A 35 -2.06 6.65 9.11
C LYS A 35 -1.85 7.07 7.65
N ALA A 36 -1.83 6.13 6.71
CA ALA A 36 -1.69 6.43 5.28
C ALA A 36 -2.89 7.24 4.77
N GLN A 37 -4.12 6.87 5.13
CA GLN A 37 -5.32 7.62 4.76
C GLN A 37 -5.27 9.07 5.27
N ARG A 38 -4.80 9.28 6.50
CA ARG A 38 -4.62 10.63 7.06
C ARG A 38 -3.59 11.45 6.29
N GLN A 39 -2.48 10.84 5.88
CA GLN A 39 -1.47 11.51 5.04
C GLN A 39 -2.04 11.92 3.70
N VAL A 40 -2.80 11.03 3.05
CA VAL A 40 -3.50 11.34 1.80
C VAL A 40 -4.43 12.53 2.01
N ALA A 41 -5.33 12.45 3.00
CA ALA A 41 -6.29 13.52 3.29
C ALA A 41 -5.63 14.88 3.58
N ALA A 42 -4.48 14.89 4.28
CA ALA A 42 -3.72 16.12 4.54
C ALA A 42 -3.08 16.70 3.26
N SER A 43 -2.68 15.85 2.32
CA SER A 43 -2.07 16.27 1.04
C SER A 43 -3.06 16.62 -0.06
N THR A 44 -4.30 16.09 0.00
CA THR A 44 -5.36 16.34 -0.98
C THR A 44 -5.65 17.82 -1.24
N PRO A 45 -5.82 18.72 -0.24
CA PRO A 45 -6.16 20.12 -0.52
C PRO A 45 -5.05 20.83 -1.32
N TYR A 46 -3.79 20.55 -1.03
CA TYR A 46 -2.67 21.08 -1.81
C TYR A 46 -2.70 20.57 -3.25
N ALA A 47 -2.91 19.28 -3.46
CA ALA A 47 -2.98 18.68 -4.79
C ALA A 47 -4.14 19.27 -5.63
N THR A 48 -5.28 19.54 -5.00
CA THR A 48 -6.44 20.16 -5.65
C THR A 48 -6.14 21.59 -6.10
N GLU A 49 -5.59 22.43 -5.24
CA GLU A 49 -5.25 23.82 -5.60
C GLU A 49 -4.13 23.88 -6.64
N LEU A 50 -3.13 23.00 -6.54
CA LEU A 50 -2.08 22.87 -7.55
C LEU A 50 -2.67 22.49 -8.92
N THR A 51 -3.57 21.51 -8.96
CA THR A 51 -4.24 21.09 -10.20
C THR A 51 -5.08 22.22 -10.78
N ARG A 52 -5.75 23.01 -9.94
CA ARG A 52 -6.52 24.19 -10.35
C ARG A 52 -5.62 25.27 -10.95
N ALA A 53 -4.50 25.58 -10.30
CA ALA A 53 -3.54 26.57 -10.78
C ALA A 53 -2.89 26.15 -12.10
N VAL A 54 -2.38 24.92 -12.18
CA VAL A 54 -1.77 24.37 -13.40
C VAL A 54 -2.81 24.27 -14.53
N GLY A 55 -4.04 23.85 -14.23
CA GLY A 55 -5.13 23.79 -15.20
C GLY A 55 -5.54 25.17 -15.74
N ALA A 56 -5.50 26.22 -14.91
CA ALA A 56 -5.74 27.59 -15.37
C ALA A 56 -4.63 28.08 -16.32
N VAL A 57 -3.37 27.79 -16.00
CA VAL A 57 -2.22 28.12 -16.86
C VAL A 57 -2.27 27.34 -18.17
N ALA A 58 -2.64 26.05 -18.14
CA ALA A 58 -2.78 25.23 -19.34
C ALA A 58 -3.88 25.75 -20.28
N LYS A 59 -4.96 26.32 -19.75
CA LYS A 59 -6.03 26.94 -20.57
C LYS A 59 -5.66 28.31 -21.13
N GLY A 60 -4.83 29.08 -20.41
CA GLY A 60 -4.42 30.43 -20.81
C GLY A 60 -3.17 30.47 -21.69
N SER A 61 -2.40 29.38 -21.78
CA SER A 61 -1.16 29.29 -22.54
C SER A 61 -1.39 28.64 -23.91
N THR A 62 -1.06 29.35 -24.99
CA THR A 62 -0.98 28.82 -26.37
C THR A 62 0.37 28.14 -26.66
N THR A 63 1.23 27.96 -25.65
CA THR A 63 2.57 27.36 -25.81
C THR A 63 2.47 25.83 -25.83
N GLN A 64 3.03 25.20 -26.87
CA GLN A 64 3.16 23.75 -26.97
C GLN A 64 4.17 23.23 -25.94
N HIS A 65 3.69 22.62 -24.86
CA HIS A 65 4.53 22.01 -23.82
C HIS A 65 4.65 20.50 -24.07
N ALA A 66 5.87 19.96 -24.03
CA ALA A 66 6.18 18.57 -24.37
C ALA A 66 5.45 17.51 -23.51
N LEU A 67 4.93 17.89 -22.34
CA LEU A 67 4.11 17.03 -21.47
C LEU A 67 2.59 17.11 -21.73
N THR A 68 2.14 18.06 -22.55
CA THR A 68 0.72 18.26 -22.90
C THR A 68 0.44 18.06 -24.38
N THR A 69 1.48 17.95 -25.22
CA THR A 69 1.39 17.59 -26.63
C THR A 69 1.69 16.11 -26.82
N GLU A 70 0.88 15.44 -27.63
CA GLU A 70 1.16 14.07 -28.06
C GLU A 70 2.44 14.03 -28.90
N SER A 71 3.26 13.00 -28.73
CA SER A 71 4.48 12.85 -29.53
C SER A 71 4.10 12.35 -30.92
N ASP A 72 4.53 13.05 -31.96
CA ASP A 72 4.28 12.66 -33.37
C ASP A 72 4.82 11.27 -33.72
N ASN A 73 5.78 10.74 -32.95
CA ASN A 73 6.34 9.42 -33.18
C ASN A 73 6.68 8.68 -31.87
N PRO A 74 5.70 8.00 -31.24
CA PRO A 74 5.89 7.34 -29.95
C PRO A 74 6.71 6.05 -30.10
N THR A 75 8.04 6.16 -29.93
CA THR A 75 8.97 5.02 -30.03
C THR A 75 9.12 4.24 -28.72
N ARG A 76 8.81 4.85 -27.58
CA ARG A 76 9.04 4.30 -26.24
C ARG A 76 7.96 4.77 -25.27
N ALA A 77 7.52 3.88 -24.38
CA ALA A 77 6.62 4.20 -23.28
C ALA A 77 7.26 3.75 -21.96
N ALA A 78 7.13 4.56 -20.91
CA ALA A 78 7.58 4.22 -19.57
C ALA A 78 6.41 3.68 -18.73
N VAL A 79 6.61 2.54 -18.07
CA VAL A 79 5.65 1.97 -17.12
C VAL A 79 6.28 1.98 -15.74
N LEU A 80 5.63 2.67 -14.80
CA LEU A 80 6.02 2.69 -13.40
C LEU A 80 5.13 1.76 -12.59
N LEU A 81 5.68 0.64 -12.14
CA LEU A 81 4.98 -0.30 -11.24
C LEU A 81 5.36 0.00 -9.78
N ILE A 82 4.37 0.36 -8.97
CA ILE A 82 4.54 0.59 -7.53
C ILE A 82 4.05 -0.65 -6.79
N THR A 83 4.94 -1.33 -6.06
CA THR A 83 4.63 -2.53 -5.28
C THR A 83 5.02 -2.36 -3.81
N SER A 84 4.50 -3.24 -2.96
CA SER A 84 4.80 -3.25 -1.53
C SER A 84 6.02 -4.14 -1.23
N ASP A 85 6.97 -3.62 -0.44
CA ASP A 85 8.19 -4.34 -0.06
C ASP A 85 7.96 -5.44 1.00
N ARG A 86 6.87 -5.36 1.78
CA ARG A 86 6.58 -6.36 2.81
C ARG A 86 5.57 -7.40 2.33
N VAL A 87 6.02 -8.63 2.17
CA VAL A 87 5.13 -9.79 2.00
C VAL A 87 4.36 -10.04 3.30
N SER A 88 3.07 -9.70 3.34
CA SER A 88 2.18 -10.21 4.38
C SER A 88 1.78 -11.62 3.98
N ARG A 89 2.14 -12.60 4.81
CA ARG A 89 1.85 -14.03 4.58
C ARG A 89 0.38 -14.34 4.91
N ALA A 90 -0.54 -13.56 4.37
CA ALA A 90 -1.98 -13.68 4.60
C ALA A 90 -2.74 -14.36 3.45
N ALA A 91 -2.06 -14.69 2.34
CA ALA A 91 -2.72 -15.23 1.14
C ALA A 91 -2.62 -16.77 0.98
N THR A 92 -2.38 -17.53 2.06
CA THR A 92 -2.44 -19.00 1.98
C THR A 92 -3.36 -19.54 3.07
N PRO A 93 -4.53 -20.11 2.74
CA PRO A 93 -5.33 -20.81 3.73
C PRO A 93 -4.54 -22.00 4.28
N PRO A 94 -4.61 -22.28 5.59
CA PRO A 94 -4.02 -23.49 6.13
C PRO A 94 -4.80 -24.71 5.60
N THR A 95 -4.10 -25.65 4.96
CA THR A 95 -4.55 -27.04 4.81
C THR A 95 -4.62 -27.71 6.17
#